data_AF-A0A974XMC2-F1
#
_entry.id   AF-A0A974XMC2-F1
#
_cell.length_a   1.000
_cell.length_b   1.000
_cell.length_c   1.000
_cell.angle_alpha   90.00
_cell.angle_beta   90.00
_cell.angle_gamma   90.00
#
_symmetry.space_group_name_H-M   'P 1'
#
loop_
_entity.id
_entity.type
_entity.pdbx_description
1 polymer ?
#
loop_
_entity_poly.entity_id
_entity_poly.type
_entity_poly.pdbx_seq_one_letter_code
_entity_poly.pdbx_strand_id
1 'polypeptide(L)'
;MKAKQQGFSLIELVIVIVILGLLAVTAIPRFLNVTDDAEAASVDGVTGGLSTAVGFVRAQWEVDGRNNASVLLDGTSIALDTRFGYPTGLVNTSATSMTDASCQEVFNTILQSAPRNVLYNQDARNQRYTVRVIDGSGGSATALNGTAVANLDLCVYHQVASLVLDQSSGVATPVPDLATTGALGITYNPGTGQVLSFTN
;
A
#
# COMPACT_ATOMS: atom_id res chain seq x y z
N MET A 1 -40.63 -1.71 -54.92
CA MET A 1 -39.61 -0.66 -55.17
C MET A 1 -38.31 -1.11 -54.53
N LYS A 2 -37.21 -1.25 -55.30
CA LYS A 2 -35.89 -1.59 -54.73
C LYS A 2 -35.29 -0.33 -54.11
N ALA A 3 -35.02 -0.34 -52.80
CA ALA A 3 -34.30 0.73 -52.14
C ALA A 3 -32.87 0.81 -52.70
N LYS A 4 -32.47 1.98 -53.20
CA LYS A 4 -31.13 2.23 -53.71
C LYS A 4 -30.22 2.44 -52.50
N GLN A 5 -29.27 1.53 -52.29
CA GLN A 5 -28.28 1.67 -51.21
C GLN A 5 -27.37 2.85 -51.55
N GLN A 6 -27.51 3.94 -50.80
CA GLN A 6 -26.60 5.09 -50.91
C GLN A 6 -25.29 4.69 -50.21
N GLY A 7 -24.21 4.60 -50.99
CA GLY A 7 -22.87 4.37 -50.45
C GLY A 7 -22.40 5.61 -49.69
N PHE A 8 -21.62 5.40 -48.62
CA PHE A 8 -21.00 6.44 -47.81
C PHE A 8 -19.97 7.24 -48.63
N SER A 9 -19.89 8.56 -48.46
CA SER A 9 -18.92 9.38 -49.18
C SER A 9 -17.53 9.30 -48.53
N LEU A 10 -16.47 9.34 -49.35
CA LEU A 10 -15.09 9.42 -48.84
C LEU A 10 -14.88 10.65 -47.95
N ILE A 11 -15.56 11.77 -48.26
CA ILE A 11 -15.44 12.98 -47.45
C ILE A 11 -16.08 12.82 -46.06
N GLU A 12 -17.19 12.07 -45.96
CA GLU A 12 -17.84 11.80 -44.68
C GLU A 12 -16.92 10.96 -43.80
N LEU A 13 -16.25 9.95 -44.36
CA LEU A 13 -15.27 9.16 -43.62
C LEU A 13 -14.09 10.01 -43.13
N VAL A 14 -13.56 10.89 -43.99
CA VAL A 14 -12.42 11.77 -43.65
C VAL A 14 -12.79 12.76 -42.55
N ILE A 15 -13.97 13.38 -42.62
CA ILE A 15 -14.41 14.32 -41.58
C ILE A 15 -14.58 13.61 -40.23
N VAL A 16 -15.10 12.38 -40.22
CA VAL A 16 -15.27 11.60 -38.99
C VAL A 16 -13.92 11.33 -38.32
N ILE A 17 -12.90 10.87 -39.06
CA ILE A 17 -11.58 10.60 -38.46
C ILE A 17 -10.90 11.89 -37.96
N VAL A 18 -11.10 13.03 -38.64
CA VAL A 18 -10.58 14.33 -38.21
C VAL A 18 -11.24 14.78 -36.90
N ILE A 19 -12.56 14.66 -36.79
CA ILE A 19 -13.29 15.01 -35.57
C ILE A 19 -12.86 14.08 -34.41
N LEU A 20 -12.76 12.77 -34.66
CA LEU A 20 -12.27 11.81 -33.65
C LEU A 20 -10.84 12.14 -33.21
N GLY A 21 -9.98 12.56 -34.14
CA GLY A 21 -8.61 13.00 -33.82
C GLY A 21 -8.58 14.22 -32.89
N LEU A 22 -9.39 15.24 -33.16
CA LEU A 22 -9.49 16.44 -32.32
C LEU A 22 -10.02 16.13 -30.92
N LEU A 23 -11.06 15.29 -30.83
CA LEU A 23 -11.62 14.86 -29.55
C LEU A 23 -10.61 14.03 -28.74
N ALA A 24 -9.85 13.15 -29.39
CA ALA A 24 -8.83 12.33 -28.71
C ALA A 24 -7.72 13.19 -28.09
N VAL A 25 -7.20 14.19 -28.81
CA VAL A 25 -6.11 15.06 -28.32
C VAL A 25 -6.50 15.80 -27.04
N THR A 26 -7.76 16.23 -26.92
CA THR A 26 -8.23 16.94 -25.71
C THR A 26 -8.61 16.01 -24.56
N ALA A 27 -9.03 14.77 -24.85
CA ALA A 27 -9.46 13.80 -23.84
C ALA A 27 -8.31 13.04 -23.16
N ILE A 28 -7.25 12.70 -23.91
CA ILE A 28 -6.13 11.86 -23.41
C ILE A 28 -5.44 12.46 -22.16
N PRO A 29 -5.06 13.75 -22.12
CA PRO A 29 -4.35 14.30 -20.97
C PRO A 29 -5.17 14.25 -19.68
N ARG A 30 -6.49 14.49 -19.80
CA ARG A 30 -7.41 14.43 -18.64
C ARG A 30 -7.60 13.00 -18.15
N PHE A 31 -7.66 12.03 -19.05
CA PHE A 31 -7.86 10.63 -18.69
C PHE A 31 -6.67 10.05 -17.91
N LEU A 32 -5.44 10.43 -18.28
CA LEU A 32 -4.22 10.01 -17.57
C LEU A 32 -4.21 10.54 -16.13
N ASN A 33 -4.45 11.84 -15.93
CA ASN A 33 -4.47 12.45 -14.59
C ASN A 33 -5.52 11.82 -13.65
N VAL A 34 -6.71 11.47 -14.17
CA VAL A 34 -7.76 10.82 -13.38
C VAL A 34 -7.33 9.43 -12.88
N THR A 35 -6.50 8.74 -13.64
CA THR A 35 -6.01 7.42 -13.24
C THR A 35 -5.02 7.54 -12.09
N ASP A 36 -4.06 8.47 -12.19
CA ASP A 36 -3.07 8.73 -11.14
C ASP A 36 -3.76 9.20 -9.83
N ASP A 37 -4.73 10.12 -9.95
CA ASP A 37 -5.53 10.59 -8.80
C ASP A 37 -6.32 9.44 -8.16
N ALA A 38 -6.87 8.53 -8.97
CA ALA A 38 -7.61 7.37 -8.46
C ALA A 38 -6.69 6.37 -7.75
N GLU A 39 -5.45 6.21 -8.22
CA GLU A 39 -4.46 5.37 -7.55
C GLU A 39 -4.02 5.96 -6.21
N ALA A 40 -3.71 7.26 -6.17
CA ALA A 40 -3.38 7.95 -4.92
C ALA A 40 -4.54 7.87 -3.91
N ALA A 41 -5.77 8.15 -4.34
CA ALA A 41 -6.96 8.01 -3.49
C ALA A 41 -7.18 6.58 -2.99
N SER A 42 -6.86 5.57 -3.81
CA SER A 42 -6.90 4.16 -3.39
C SER A 42 -5.88 3.88 -2.29
N VAL A 43 -4.66 4.42 -2.39
CA VAL A 43 -3.63 4.26 -1.36
C VAL A 43 -4.02 4.96 -0.07
N ASP A 44 -4.58 6.17 -0.14
CA ASP A 44 -5.08 6.91 1.02
C ASP A 44 -6.23 6.16 1.71
N GLY A 45 -7.13 5.55 0.94
CA GLY A 45 -8.20 4.71 1.48
C GLY A 45 -7.67 3.52 2.28
N VAL A 46 -6.68 2.80 1.75
CA VAL A 46 -6.03 1.69 2.46
C VAL A 46 -5.24 2.18 3.68
N THR A 47 -4.58 3.34 3.57
CA THR A 47 -3.85 4.00 4.66
C THR A 47 -4.78 4.31 5.84
N GLY A 48 -5.95 4.89 5.57
CA GLY A 48 -6.96 5.19 6.59
C GLY A 48 -7.51 3.92 7.25
N GLY A 49 -7.75 2.87 6.46
CA GLY A 49 -8.15 1.56 6.97
C GLY A 49 -7.09 0.94 7.89
N LEU A 50 -5.83 0.99 7.47
CA LEU A 50 -4.70 0.43 8.24
C LEU A 50 -4.46 1.23 9.53
N SER A 51 -4.50 2.56 9.47
CA SER A 51 -4.40 3.44 10.64
C SER A 51 -5.49 3.12 11.69
N THR A 52 -6.73 2.95 11.23
CA THR A 52 -7.86 2.57 12.09
C THR A 52 -7.64 1.20 12.73
N ALA A 53 -7.22 0.21 11.94
CA ALA A 53 -6.97 -1.15 12.43
C ALA A 53 -5.82 -1.22 13.46
N VAL A 54 -4.71 -0.51 13.19
CA VAL A 54 -3.60 -0.34 14.14
C VAL A 54 -4.11 0.28 15.45
N GLY A 55 -4.98 1.30 15.35
CA GLY A 55 -5.65 1.91 16.49
C GLY A 55 -6.51 0.93 17.30
N PHE A 56 -7.24 0.03 16.65
CA PHE A 56 -8.04 -1.00 17.33
C PHE A 56 -7.19 -2.02 18.07
N VAL A 57 -6.08 -2.49 17.47
CA VAL A 57 -5.14 -3.37 18.16
C VAL A 57 -4.61 -2.70 19.43
N ARG A 58 -4.20 -1.42 19.32
CA ARG A 58 -3.72 -0.68 20.49
C ARG A 58 -4.83 -0.47 21.52
N ALA A 59 -6.04 -0.11 21.10
CA ALA A 59 -7.16 0.07 22.00
C ALA A 59 -7.50 -1.22 22.77
N GLN A 60 -7.47 -2.37 22.11
CA GLN A 60 -7.69 -3.67 22.77
C GLN A 60 -6.59 -3.93 23.81
N TRP A 61 -5.33 -3.65 23.48
CA TRP A 61 -4.21 -3.83 24.40
C TRP A 61 -4.30 -2.93 25.65
N GLU A 62 -4.79 -1.70 25.45
CA GLU A 62 -5.07 -0.77 26.54
C GLU A 62 -6.19 -1.28 27.45
N VAL A 63 -7.26 -1.85 26.87
CA VAL A 63 -8.37 -2.47 27.62
C VAL A 63 -7.91 -3.71 28.40
N ASP A 64 -6.99 -4.49 27.84
CA ASP A 64 -6.38 -5.65 28.51
C ASP A 64 -5.43 -5.24 29.66
N GLY A 65 -5.18 -3.94 29.84
CA GLY A 65 -4.35 -3.40 30.92
C GLY A 65 -2.86 -3.46 30.65
N ARG A 66 -2.45 -3.56 29.36
CA ARG A 66 -1.05 -3.50 28.93
C ARG A 66 -0.14 -4.61 29.48
N ASN A 67 -0.70 -5.77 29.79
CA ASN A 67 0.01 -6.86 30.49
C ASN A 67 0.32 -8.08 29.59
N ASN A 68 -0.05 -8.00 28.32
CA ASN A 68 0.04 -9.05 27.32
C ASN A 68 0.94 -8.62 26.15
N ALA A 69 1.56 -9.58 25.47
CA ALA A 69 2.33 -9.34 24.24
C ALA A 69 1.52 -9.60 22.96
N SER A 70 0.23 -9.88 23.11
CA SER A 70 -0.68 -10.16 22.01
C SER A 70 -2.13 -9.88 22.41
N VAL A 71 -2.94 -9.40 21.49
CA VAL A 71 -4.39 -9.19 21.67
C VAL A 71 -5.18 -10.11 20.76
N LEU A 72 -6.44 -10.38 21.11
CA LEU A 72 -7.37 -11.09 20.24
C LEU A 72 -8.20 -10.08 19.45
N LEU A 73 -8.06 -10.06 18.12
CA LEU A 73 -8.86 -9.23 17.23
C LEU A 73 -9.61 -10.16 16.25
N ASP A 74 -10.94 -10.11 16.29
CA ASP A 74 -11.82 -10.93 15.44
C ASP A 74 -11.48 -12.44 15.46
N GLY A 75 -11.08 -12.96 16.63
CA GLY A 75 -10.71 -14.37 16.81
C GLY A 75 -9.27 -14.72 16.36
N THR A 76 -8.50 -13.75 15.89
CA THR A 76 -7.08 -13.91 15.51
C THR A 76 -6.19 -13.28 16.58
N SER A 77 -5.15 -14.00 17.02
CA SER A 77 -4.16 -13.46 17.94
C SER A 77 -3.15 -12.61 17.17
N ILE A 78 -3.05 -11.33 17.55
CA ILE A 78 -2.13 -10.36 16.95
C ILE A 78 -1.05 -10.03 17.97
N ALA A 79 0.21 -10.30 17.63
CA ALA A 79 1.34 -9.95 18.47
C ALA A 79 1.67 -8.46 18.37
N LEU A 80 2.21 -7.91 19.46
CA LEU A 80 2.58 -6.50 19.59
C LEU A 80 3.85 -6.35 20.43
N ASP A 81 4.51 -5.21 20.30
CA ASP A 81 5.61 -4.83 21.19
C ASP A 81 5.05 -4.23 22.48
N THR A 82 5.31 -4.83 23.64
CA THR A 82 4.79 -4.36 24.94
C THR A 82 5.31 -2.99 25.36
N ARG A 83 6.38 -2.49 24.72
CA ARG A 83 6.90 -1.14 24.93
C ARG A 83 6.00 -0.06 24.33
N PHE A 84 5.25 -0.40 23.29
CA PHE A 84 4.47 0.56 22.47
C PHE A 84 3.02 0.18 22.23
N GLY A 85 2.68 -1.10 22.29
CA GLY A 85 1.32 -1.64 22.12
C GLY A 85 0.75 -1.52 20.71
N TYR A 86 1.59 -1.63 19.67
CA TYR A 86 1.18 -1.63 18.27
C TYR A 86 1.52 -2.98 17.60
N PRO A 87 0.74 -3.39 16.57
CA PRO A 87 0.89 -4.71 15.96
C PRO A 87 2.26 -4.92 15.31
N THR A 88 2.84 -6.09 15.55
CA THR A 88 4.14 -6.49 15.03
C THR A 88 4.08 -7.81 14.25
N GLY A 89 2.90 -8.38 14.04
CA GLY A 89 2.64 -9.58 13.24
C GLY A 89 1.83 -10.60 14.03
N LEU A 90 2.05 -11.89 13.77
CA LEU A 90 1.40 -12.97 14.52
C LEU A 90 2.23 -13.45 15.72
N VAL A 91 3.56 -13.37 15.63
CA VAL A 91 4.46 -13.90 16.68
C VAL A 91 5.58 -12.93 17.08
N ASN A 92 5.97 -11.99 16.22
CA ASN A 92 7.00 -11.01 16.57
C ASN A 92 6.44 -10.04 17.62
N THR A 93 7.25 -9.69 18.61
CA THR A 93 6.90 -8.78 19.72
C THR A 93 7.90 -7.63 19.85
N SER A 94 8.59 -7.28 18.77
CA SER A 94 9.63 -6.25 18.76
C SER A 94 9.48 -5.31 17.56
N ALA A 95 9.29 -4.02 17.84
CA ALA A 95 9.24 -2.96 16.85
C ALA A 95 10.61 -2.61 16.23
N THR A 96 11.70 -3.18 16.75
CA THR A 96 13.09 -3.02 16.27
C THR A 96 13.64 -4.32 15.67
N SER A 97 12.78 -5.31 15.44
CA SER A 97 13.16 -6.59 14.83
C SER A 97 12.02 -7.12 13.95
N MET A 98 11.39 -6.21 13.21
CA MET A 98 10.41 -6.57 12.19
C MET A 98 11.09 -7.32 11.05
N THR A 99 10.32 -8.17 10.39
CA THR A 99 10.74 -8.84 9.15
C THR A 99 9.76 -8.49 8.04
N ASP A 100 10.14 -8.71 6.78
CA ASP A 100 9.22 -8.56 5.64
C ASP A 100 7.93 -9.38 5.86
N ALA A 101 8.08 -10.61 6.38
CA ALA A 101 6.96 -11.49 6.71
C ALA A 101 6.10 -10.91 7.83
N SER A 102 6.70 -10.37 8.90
CA SER A 102 5.95 -9.73 9.99
C SER A 102 5.17 -8.51 9.53
N CYS A 103 5.74 -7.67 8.66
CA CYS A 103 5.02 -6.56 8.04
C CYS A 103 3.86 -7.07 7.17
N GLN A 104 4.09 -8.13 6.40
CA GLN A 104 3.05 -8.75 5.57
C GLN A 104 1.91 -9.33 6.42
N GLU A 105 2.24 -10.00 7.52
CA GLU A 105 1.28 -10.51 8.50
C GLU A 105 0.43 -9.37 9.05
N VAL A 106 1.04 -8.29 9.56
CA VAL A 106 0.31 -7.11 10.05
C VAL A 106 -0.70 -6.64 9.01
N PHE A 107 -0.26 -6.41 7.77
CA PHE A 107 -1.12 -5.93 6.70
C PHE A 107 -2.29 -6.87 6.38
N ASN A 108 -2.05 -8.18 6.43
CA ASN A 108 -3.04 -9.20 6.11
C ASN A 108 -4.04 -9.46 7.23
N THR A 109 -3.62 -9.36 8.49
CA THR A 109 -4.41 -9.84 9.62
C THR A 109 -5.25 -8.76 10.27
N ILE A 110 -4.82 -7.50 10.24
CA ILE A 110 -5.54 -6.41 10.91
C ILE A 110 -6.52 -5.68 9.98
N LEU A 111 -6.33 -5.79 8.66
CA LEU A 111 -7.28 -5.26 7.69
C LEU A 111 -8.39 -6.30 7.42
N GLN A 112 -9.65 -5.88 7.56
CA GLN A 112 -10.82 -6.74 7.25
C GLN A 112 -10.83 -7.26 5.80
N SER A 113 -10.22 -6.53 4.88
CA SER A 113 -10.09 -6.92 3.48
C SER A 113 -8.77 -6.42 2.92
N ALA A 114 -7.69 -7.04 3.38
CA ALA A 114 -6.34 -6.71 2.94
C ALA A 114 -6.21 -6.85 1.40
N PRO A 115 -5.74 -5.82 0.70
CA PRO A 115 -5.40 -5.94 -0.71
C PRO A 115 -4.36 -7.05 -0.95
N ARG A 116 -4.47 -7.75 -2.08
CA ARG A 116 -3.51 -8.78 -2.46
C ARG A 116 -2.09 -8.22 -2.48
N ASN A 117 -1.16 -8.92 -1.86
CA ASN A 117 0.21 -8.47 -1.72
C ASN A 117 1.18 -9.65 -1.69
N VAL A 118 2.45 -9.34 -1.95
CA VAL A 118 3.59 -10.26 -1.88
C VAL A 118 4.80 -9.57 -1.29
N LEU A 119 5.81 -10.33 -0.91
CA LEU A 119 7.09 -9.75 -0.51
C LEU A 119 7.77 -9.09 -1.72
N TYR A 120 8.57 -8.05 -1.47
CA TYR A 120 9.22 -7.23 -2.51
C TYR A 120 10.10 -8.02 -3.49
N ASN A 121 10.57 -9.20 -3.10
CA ASN A 121 11.45 -10.08 -3.87
C ASN A 121 10.68 -11.20 -4.61
N GLN A 122 9.35 -11.11 -4.68
CA GLN A 122 8.48 -12.08 -5.34
C GLN A 122 7.75 -11.47 -6.55
N ASP A 123 7.19 -12.33 -7.40
CA ASP A 123 6.43 -11.91 -8.58
C ASP A 123 5.17 -11.12 -8.19
N ALA A 124 5.17 -9.83 -8.54
CA ALA A 124 4.17 -8.87 -8.14
C ALA A 124 3.09 -8.62 -9.22
N ARG A 125 3.17 -9.25 -10.41
CA ARG A 125 2.33 -8.92 -11.58
C ARG A 125 0.82 -8.98 -11.34
N ASN A 126 0.39 -9.85 -10.41
CA ASN A 126 -1.03 -10.03 -10.06
C ASN A 126 -1.37 -9.53 -8.65
N GLN A 127 -0.54 -8.62 -8.11
CA GLN A 127 -0.61 -8.12 -6.74
C GLN A 127 -0.88 -6.64 -6.75
N ARG A 128 -1.50 -6.14 -5.67
CA ARG A 128 -1.77 -4.70 -5.51
C ARG A 128 -0.62 -4.00 -4.81
N TYR A 129 0.00 -4.68 -3.84
CA TYR A 129 1.15 -4.15 -3.09
C TYR A 129 2.32 -5.14 -3.06
N THR A 130 3.53 -4.58 -2.97
CA THR A 130 4.69 -5.31 -2.45
C THR A 130 4.95 -4.89 -1.01
N VAL A 131 5.50 -5.80 -0.21
CA VAL A 131 5.77 -5.58 1.21
C VAL A 131 7.26 -5.71 1.49
N ARG A 132 7.78 -4.77 2.27
CA ARG A 132 9.17 -4.77 2.71
C ARG A 132 9.32 -4.12 4.09
N VAL A 133 10.31 -4.56 4.86
CA VAL A 133 10.83 -3.84 6.03
C VAL A 133 12.08 -3.04 5.65
N ILE A 134 12.18 -1.83 6.17
CA ILE A 134 13.42 -1.03 6.13
C ILE A 134 13.89 -0.85 7.57
N ASP A 135 14.91 -1.62 7.91
CA ASP A 135 15.45 -1.72 9.26
C ASP A 135 15.94 -0.36 9.77
N GLY A 136 15.56 -0.02 11.00
CA GLY A 136 15.97 1.22 11.67
C GLY A 136 15.46 2.54 11.04
N SER A 137 14.68 2.49 9.96
CA SER A 137 14.20 3.70 9.26
C SER A 137 12.97 4.36 9.91
N GLY A 138 12.40 3.75 10.96
CA GLY A 138 11.29 4.28 11.75
C GLY A 138 11.71 5.29 12.83
N GLY A 139 13.00 5.62 12.93
CA GLY A 139 13.49 6.64 13.86
C GLY A 139 13.50 6.17 15.31
N SER A 140 13.03 7.04 16.23
CA SER A 140 13.05 6.77 17.67
C SER A 140 11.71 7.13 18.32
N ALA A 141 11.32 6.39 19.35
CA ALA A 141 10.15 6.68 20.17
C ALA A 141 10.44 6.42 21.65
N THR A 142 9.73 7.14 22.51
CA THR A 142 9.79 6.92 23.96
C THR A 142 8.79 5.83 24.34
N ALA A 143 9.29 4.72 24.85
CA ALA A 143 8.46 3.63 25.36
C ALA A 143 7.70 4.05 26.63
N LEU A 144 6.69 3.26 27.02
CA LEU A 144 5.80 3.57 28.15
C LEU A 144 6.50 3.67 29.51
N ASN A 145 7.67 3.04 29.66
CA ASN A 145 8.53 3.13 30.84
C ASN A 145 9.44 4.38 30.83
N GLY A 146 9.32 5.25 29.82
CA GLY A 146 10.14 6.45 29.64
C GLY A 146 11.47 6.22 28.92
N THR A 147 11.81 4.99 28.52
CA THR A 147 13.07 4.72 27.80
C THR A 147 12.94 5.08 26.34
N ALA A 148 13.88 5.87 25.81
CA ALA A 148 14.00 6.09 24.37
C ALA A 148 14.49 4.81 23.69
N VAL A 149 13.77 4.36 22.67
CA VAL A 149 14.16 3.26 21.80
C VAL A 149 14.45 3.85 20.43
N ALA A 150 15.66 3.62 19.94
CA ALA A 150 16.10 4.03 18.61
C ALA A 150 16.05 2.85 17.63
N ASN A 151 16.25 3.15 16.35
CA ASN A 151 16.26 2.17 15.26
C ASN A 151 14.97 1.35 15.22
N LEU A 152 13.83 2.02 15.35
CA LEU A 152 12.55 1.40 15.03
C LEU A 152 12.54 1.00 13.57
N ASP A 153 12.02 -0.17 13.25
CA ASP A 153 11.89 -0.60 11.87
C ASP A 153 10.69 0.08 11.21
N LEU A 154 10.70 0.12 9.88
CA LEU A 154 9.60 0.70 9.12
C LEU A 154 9.08 -0.33 8.12
N CYS A 155 7.80 -0.70 8.25
CA CYS A 155 7.12 -1.47 7.22
C CYS A 155 6.73 -0.53 6.07
N VAL A 156 7.03 -0.94 4.84
CA VAL A 156 6.70 -0.19 3.63
C VAL A 156 5.92 -1.10 2.68
N TYR A 157 4.77 -0.59 2.24
CA TYR A 157 3.86 -1.25 1.31
C TYR A 157 3.79 -0.43 0.03
N HIS A 158 4.55 -0.80 -1.00
CA HIS A 158 4.54 -0.09 -2.28
C HIS A 158 3.44 -0.59 -3.19
N GLN A 159 2.69 0.32 -3.81
CA GLN A 159 1.68 -0.01 -4.81
C GLN A 159 2.36 -0.50 -6.09
N VAL A 160 2.02 -1.72 -6.53
CA VAL A 160 2.67 -2.36 -7.68
C VAL A 160 2.56 -1.54 -8.97
N ALA A 161 1.42 -0.86 -9.18
CA ALA A 161 1.19 -0.03 -10.36
C ALA A 161 2.20 1.13 -10.50
N SER A 162 2.78 1.58 -9.38
CA SER A 162 3.79 2.64 -9.36
C SER A 162 5.24 2.13 -9.53
N LEU A 163 5.43 0.81 -9.63
CA LEU A 163 6.74 0.18 -9.68
C LEU A 163 7.07 -0.32 -11.09
N VAL A 164 8.34 -0.27 -11.44
CA VAL A 164 8.86 -0.95 -12.63
C VAL A 164 9.14 -2.40 -12.27
N LEU A 165 8.52 -3.34 -12.99
CA LEU A 165 8.71 -4.77 -12.81
C LEU A 165 9.65 -5.34 -13.89
N ASP A 166 10.54 -6.24 -13.49
CA ASP A 166 11.32 -7.04 -14.42
C ASP A 166 10.39 -7.99 -15.21
N GLN A 167 10.53 -8.01 -16.53
CA GLN A 167 9.61 -8.75 -17.40
C GLN A 167 9.72 -10.27 -17.27
N SER A 168 10.87 -10.78 -16.81
CA SER A 168 11.13 -12.22 -16.70
C SER A 168 10.66 -12.80 -15.37
N SER A 169 10.98 -12.11 -14.28
CA SER A 169 10.73 -12.54 -12.91
C SER A 169 9.44 -11.95 -12.32
N GLY A 170 8.96 -10.83 -12.85
CA GLY A 170 7.83 -10.08 -12.29
C GLY A 170 8.14 -9.37 -10.96
N VAL A 171 9.40 -9.38 -10.55
CA VAL A 171 9.88 -8.72 -9.32
C VAL A 171 10.16 -7.25 -9.61
N ALA A 172 9.90 -6.38 -8.64
CA ALA A 172 10.19 -4.96 -8.78
C ALA A 172 11.71 -4.70 -8.91
N THR A 173 12.08 -3.92 -9.93
CA THR A 173 13.47 -3.55 -10.24
C THR A 173 13.57 -2.08 -10.62
N PRO A 174 14.36 -1.25 -9.90
CA PRO A 174 15.19 -1.59 -8.74
C PRO A 174 14.36 -2.02 -7.53
N VAL A 175 15.04 -2.62 -6.53
CA VAL A 175 14.38 -3.02 -5.28
C VAL A 175 13.73 -1.79 -4.63
N PRO A 176 12.41 -1.79 -4.38
CA PRO A 176 11.72 -0.62 -3.85
C PRO A 176 12.20 -0.23 -2.44
N ASP A 177 12.27 1.07 -2.22
CA ASP A 177 12.60 1.73 -0.96
C ASP A 177 11.86 3.08 -0.84
N LEU A 178 12.16 3.87 0.20
CA LEU A 178 11.55 5.20 0.41
C LEU A 178 12.04 6.28 -0.55
N ALA A 179 13.04 6.01 -1.39
CA ALA A 179 13.60 6.98 -2.33
C ALA A 179 13.26 6.62 -3.79
N THR A 180 12.49 5.55 -4.01
CA THR A 180 12.10 5.08 -5.32
C THR A 180 11.21 6.13 -5.99
N THR A 181 11.71 6.75 -7.06
CA THR A 181 11.02 7.81 -7.81
C THR A 181 9.74 7.31 -8.46
N GLY A 182 8.67 8.09 -8.36
CA GLY A 182 7.34 7.74 -8.87
C GLY A 182 6.58 6.75 -7.98
N ALA A 183 7.19 6.25 -6.91
CA ALA A 183 6.58 5.21 -6.11
C ALA A 183 5.49 5.78 -5.19
N LEU A 184 4.36 5.07 -5.17
CA LEU A 184 3.22 5.30 -4.30
C LEU A 184 3.17 4.19 -3.27
N GLY A 185 2.79 4.50 -2.04
CA GLY A 185 2.69 3.45 -1.03
C GLY A 185 2.28 3.93 0.34
N ILE A 186 2.43 3.02 1.29
CA ILE A 186 2.05 3.20 2.68
C ILE A 186 3.26 2.84 3.55
N THR A 187 3.52 3.64 4.57
CA THR A 187 4.48 3.32 5.63
C THR A 187 3.73 3.04 6.91
N TYR A 188 4.23 2.08 7.69
CA TYR A 188 3.76 1.76 9.03
C TYR A 188 4.93 1.62 9.98
N ASN A 189 4.90 2.40 11.07
CA ASN A 189 5.89 2.37 12.13
C ASN A 189 5.33 1.66 13.37
N PRO A 190 5.80 0.45 13.71
CA PRO A 190 5.33 -0.31 14.87
C PRO A 190 5.76 0.26 16.22
N GLY A 191 6.70 1.21 16.27
CA GLY A 191 7.07 1.89 17.52
C GLY A 191 6.18 3.09 17.85
N THR A 192 5.56 3.72 16.85
CA THR A 192 4.69 4.90 17.03
C THR A 192 3.24 4.66 16.65
N GLY A 193 2.95 3.55 15.96
CA GLY A 193 1.64 3.26 15.38
C GLY A 193 1.29 4.13 14.17
N GLN A 194 2.23 4.96 13.72
CA GLN A 194 1.97 5.91 12.66
C GLN A 194 1.85 5.18 11.32
N VAL A 195 0.76 5.47 10.59
CA VAL A 195 0.53 5.01 9.23
C VAL A 195 0.40 6.22 8.32
N LEU A 196 1.22 6.30 7.28
CA LEU A 196 1.19 7.41 6.30
C LEU A 196 1.21 6.87 4.88
N SER A 197 0.47 7.51 3.98
CA SER A 197 0.68 7.37 2.55
C SER A 197 1.88 8.24 2.11
N PHE A 198 2.51 7.85 1.01
CA PHE A 198 3.56 8.63 0.36
C PHE A 198 3.47 8.54 -1.17
N THR A 199 4.01 9.58 -1.80
CA THR A 199 4.24 9.70 -3.24
C THR A 199 5.61 10.33 -3.42
N ASN A 200 6.48 9.70 -4.22
CA ASN A 200 7.85 10.19 -4.50
C ASN A 200 8.07 10.47 -5.98
#